data_AF-A0A0K6H479-F1
#
_entry.id   AF-A0A0K6H479-F1
#
_cell.length_a   1.000
_cell.length_b   1.000
_cell.length_c   1.000
_cell.angle_alpha   90.00
_cell.angle_beta   90.00
_cell.angle_gamma   90.00
#
_symmetry.space_group_name_H-M   'P 1'
#
loop_
_entity.id
_entity.type
_entity.pdbx_description
1 polymer ?
#
loop_
_entity_poly.entity_id
_entity_poly.type
_entity_poly.pdbx_seq_one_letter_code
_entity_poly.pdbx_strand_id
1 'polypeptide(L)'
;MYDCQHDSYTGFSVNTPSPAFVPVLTGSLTALAHDASASANLDELAVFAAGEGWSVSRQPLSLTIQGVSLQAALQINHRFGRHLVISCALRREPPATFG
;
A
#
# COMPACT_ATOMS: atom_id res chain seq x y z
N MET A 1 -32.50 6.50 -43.46
CA MET A 1 -31.95 5.42 -42.62
C MET A 1 -30.51 5.85 -42.33
N TYR A 2 -30.23 6.30 -41.12
CA TYR A 2 -28.93 6.89 -40.78
C TYR A 2 -27.88 5.78 -40.74
N ASP A 3 -26.80 5.97 -41.48
CA ASP A 3 -25.72 4.99 -41.61
C ASP A 3 -24.69 5.22 -40.50
N CYS A 4 -24.82 4.45 -39.41
CA CYS A 4 -23.98 4.55 -38.22
C CYS A 4 -22.55 4.02 -38.44
N GLN A 5 -22.22 3.57 -39.65
CA GLN A 5 -21.03 2.75 -39.91
C GLN A 5 -19.72 3.55 -39.95
N HIS A 6 -19.78 4.89 -39.87
CA HIS A 6 -18.63 5.79 -39.90
C HIS A 6 -18.51 6.70 -38.68
N ASP A 7 -19.29 6.47 -37.61
CA ASP A 7 -19.13 7.25 -36.38
C ASP A 7 -17.98 6.66 -35.55
N SER A 8 -16.75 6.94 -35.98
CA SER A 8 -15.54 6.63 -35.21
C SER A 8 -15.48 7.58 -34.01
N TYR A 9 -16.09 7.15 -32.90
CA TYR A 9 -16.02 7.82 -31.60
C TYR A 9 -14.60 7.75 -31.02
N THR A 10 -13.71 8.65 -31.45
CA THR A 10 -12.40 8.88 -30.82
C THR A 10 -12.50 9.90 -29.68
N GLY A 11 -13.58 9.86 -28.90
CA GLY A 11 -13.87 10.80 -27.81
C GLY A 11 -13.26 10.44 -26.46
N PHE A 12 -12.58 9.29 -26.35
CA PHE A 12 -11.76 8.96 -25.19
C PHE A 12 -10.31 9.31 -25.50
N SER A 13 -10.02 10.60 -25.57
CA SER A 13 -8.66 11.06 -25.31
C SER A 13 -8.34 10.61 -23.88
N VAL A 14 -7.66 9.48 -23.76
CA VAL A 14 -6.97 9.13 -22.52
C VAL A 14 -6.00 10.27 -22.32
N ASN A 15 -6.35 11.23 -21.45
CA ASN A 15 -5.42 12.25 -21.00
C ASN A 15 -4.17 11.49 -20.60
N THR A 16 -3.11 11.64 -21.40
CA THR A 16 -1.79 11.13 -21.06
C THR A 16 -1.51 11.65 -19.67
N PRO A 17 -1.34 10.78 -18.66
CA PRO A 17 -1.08 11.25 -17.32
C PRO A 17 0.17 12.11 -17.41
N SER A 18 0.02 13.39 -17.08
CA SER A 18 1.17 14.27 -16.89
C SER A 18 2.11 13.56 -15.91
N PRO A 19 3.42 13.51 -16.17
CA PRO A 19 4.39 12.88 -15.26
C PRO A 19 4.48 13.57 -13.89
N ALA A 20 3.70 14.62 -13.64
CA ALA A 20 3.53 15.23 -12.33
C ALA A 20 2.51 14.43 -11.50
N PHE A 21 3.01 13.75 -10.47
CA PHE A 21 2.26 13.02 -9.44
C PHE A 21 1.63 11.69 -9.86
N VAL A 22 2.44 10.61 -9.80
CA VAL A 22 1.87 9.29 -9.52
C VAL A 22 1.34 9.34 -8.08
N PRO A 23 0.02 9.22 -7.84
CA PRO A 23 -0.52 9.29 -6.50
C PRO A 23 0.03 8.14 -5.67
N VAL A 24 0.78 8.48 -4.60
CA VAL A 24 1.36 7.49 -3.70
C VAL A 24 0.28 6.99 -2.77
N LEU A 25 0.00 5.69 -2.82
CA LEU A 25 -0.86 5.02 -1.84
C LEU A 25 -0.08 4.86 -0.54
N THR A 26 -0.54 5.51 0.52
CA THR A 26 0.05 5.44 1.86
C THR A 26 -1.01 5.00 2.88
N GLY A 27 -0.59 4.39 3.98
CA GLY A 27 -1.52 4.00 5.02
C GLY A 27 -0.89 3.13 6.09
N SER A 28 -1.68 2.22 6.64
CA SER A 28 -1.27 1.35 7.73
C SER A 28 -1.06 -0.09 7.26
N LEU A 29 -0.03 -0.74 7.77
CA LEU A 29 0.22 -2.17 7.60
C LEU A 29 0.11 -2.86 8.95
N THR A 30 -0.62 -3.97 9.00
CA THR A 30 -0.69 -4.84 10.17
C THR A 30 -0.10 -6.20 9.80
N ALA A 31 0.84 -6.66 10.62
CA ALA A 31 1.42 -7.99 10.55
C ALA A 31 0.95 -8.81 11.76
N LEU A 32 0.56 -10.06 11.52
CA LEU A 32 0.12 -10.98 12.56
C LEU A 32 0.98 -12.24 12.52
N ALA A 33 1.45 -12.67 13.69
CA ALA A 33 2.09 -13.96 13.87
C ALA A 33 1.03 -15.03 14.13
N HIS A 34 1.18 -16.21 13.52
CA HIS A 34 0.25 -17.33 13.73
C HIS A 34 0.43 -17.97 15.12
N ASP A 35 1.67 -17.96 15.63
CA ASP A 35 2.03 -18.49 16.93
C ASP A 35 3.21 -17.73 17.53
N ALA A 36 3.61 -18.11 18.75
CA ALA A 36 4.72 -17.49 19.46
C ALA A 36 6.09 -17.72 18.78
N SER A 37 6.25 -18.77 17.97
CA SER A 37 7.50 -19.04 17.26
C SER A 37 7.75 -18.01 16.16
N ALA A 38 6.68 -17.50 15.55
CA ALA A 38 6.73 -16.42 14.56
C ALA A 38 6.89 -15.01 15.18
N SER A 39 6.86 -14.87 16.51
CA SER A 39 7.06 -13.59 17.20
C SER A 39 8.41 -12.94 16.88
N ALA A 40 9.47 -13.75 16.70
CA ALA A 40 10.79 -13.22 16.34
C ALA A 40 10.77 -12.48 15.00
N ASN A 41 9.93 -12.92 14.04
CA ASN A 41 9.76 -12.22 12.75
C ASN A 41 9.05 -10.87 12.92
N LEU A 42 8.15 -10.73 13.91
CA LEU A 42 7.54 -9.43 14.23
C LEU A 42 8.58 -8.48 14.83
N ASP A 43 9.51 -8.98 15.63
CA ASP A 43 10.56 -8.15 16.21
C ASP A 43 11.58 -7.72 15.14
N GLU A 44 11.95 -8.60 14.21
CA GLU A 44 12.78 -8.25 13.06
C GLU A 44 12.09 -7.19 12.17
N LEU A 45 10.80 -7.36 11.91
CA LEU A 45 10.00 -6.38 11.15
C LEU A 45 9.92 -5.03 11.89
N ALA A 46 9.80 -5.03 13.23
CA ALA A 46 9.80 -3.81 14.03
C ALA A 46 11.13 -3.06 13.90
N VAL A 47 12.26 -3.77 13.98
CA VAL A 47 13.60 -3.18 13.82
C VAL A 47 13.78 -2.61 12.41
N PHE A 48 13.36 -3.35 11.39
CA PHE A 48 13.38 -2.88 10.00
C PHE A 48 12.56 -1.59 9.84
N ALA A 49 11.33 -1.59 10.33
CA ALA A 49 10.42 -0.43 10.22
C ALA A 49 10.93 0.80 10.99
N ALA A 50 11.53 0.61 12.17
CA ALA A 50 12.16 1.68 12.92
C ALA A 50 13.38 2.26 12.20
N GLY A 51 14.18 1.42 11.51
CA GLY A 51 15.30 1.85 10.69
C GLY A 51 14.90 2.74 9.51
N GLU A 52 13.70 2.51 8.95
CA GLU A 52 13.08 3.34 7.90
C GLU A 52 12.37 4.59 8.47
N GLY A 53 12.36 4.76 9.80
CA GLY A 53 11.72 5.89 10.48
C GLY A 53 10.19 5.80 10.57
N TRP A 54 9.59 4.64 10.32
CA TRP A 54 8.15 4.46 10.44
C TRP A 54 7.69 4.35 11.90
N SER A 55 6.46 4.79 12.17
CA SER A 55 5.84 4.63 13.48
C SER A 55 5.32 3.20 13.63
N VAL A 56 5.78 2.51 14.67
CA VAL A 56 5.48 1.10 14.94
C VAL A 56 4.77 0.96 16.29
N SER A 57 3.71 0.15 16.31
CA SER A 57 3.03 -0.30 17.53
C SER A 57 3.09 -1.82 17.59
N ARG A 58 3.73 -2.36 18.63
CA ARG A 58 3.97 -3.80 18.82
C ARG A 58 3.12 -4.34 19.97
N GLN A 59 2.43 -5.45 19.73
CA GLN A 59 1.74 -6.28 20.74
C GLN A 59 2.20 -7.73 20.58
N PRO A 60 2.07 -8.65 21.55
CA PRO A 60 2.74 -9.96 21.51
C PRO A 60 2.63 -10.77 20.21
N LEU A 61 1.48 -10.78 19.52
CA LEU A 61 1.27 -11.49 18.25
C LEU A 61 0.92 -10.59 17.07
N SER A 62 1.05 -9.27 17.22
CA SER A 62 0.73 -8.31 16.17
C SER A 62 1.71 -7.15 16.13
N LEU A 63 1.84 -6.56 14.95
CA LEU A 63 2.60 -5.34 14.75
C LEU A 63 1.85 -4.46 13.76
N THR A 64 1.71 -3.19 14.09
CA THR A 64 1.10 -2.19 13.20
C THR A 64 2.14 -1.12 12.85
N ILE A 65 2.27 -0.80 11.57
CA ILE A 65 3.16 0.22 11.02
C ILE A 65 2.29 1.28 10.35
N GLN A 66 2.58 2.56 10.59
CA GLN A 66 1.91 3.69 9.95
C GLN A 66 2.79 4.33 8.88
N GLY A 67 2.17 4.96 7.88
CA GLY A 67 2.87 5.68 6.82
C GLY A 67 3.52 4.77 5.76
N VAL A 68 3.06 3.52 5.65
CA VAL A 68 3.62 2.54 4.71
C VAL A 68 3.11 2.83 3.30
N SER A 69 4.01 2.90 2.33
CA SER A 69 3.67 3.00 0.90
C SER A 69 3.33 1.62 0.32
N LEU A 70 2.63 1.58 -0.83
CA LEU A 70 2.39 0.32 -1.53
C LEU A 70 3.68 -0.46 -1.81
N GLN A 71 4.73 0.21 -2.28
CA GLN A 71 6.02 -0.43 -2.56
C GLN A 71 6.63 -1.04 -1.30
N ALA A 72 6.62 -0.32 -0.19
CA ALA A 72 7.11 -0.82 1.09
C ALA A 72 6.28 -2.01 1.60
N ALA A 73 4.95 -1.95 1.49
CA ALA A 73 4.08 -3.05 1.87
C ALA A 73 4.37 -4.33 1.07
N LEU A 74 4.62 -4.21 -0.23
CA LEU A 74 5.00 -5.34 -1.08
C LEU A 74 6.38 -5.91 -0.73
N GLN A 75 7.35 -5.05 -0.40
CA GLN A 75 8.67 -5.50 0.05
C GLN A 75 8.60 -6.23 1.41
N ILE A 76 7.82 -5.69 2.35
CA ILE A 76 7.54 -6.33 3.64
C ILE A 76 6.87 -7.68 3.42
N ASN A 77 5.85 -7.75 2.56
CA ASN A 77 5.17 -9.00 2.27
C ASN A 77 6.09 -10.04 1.59
N HIS A 78 6.96 -9.61 0.68
CA HIS A 78 7.94 -10.50 0.06
C HIS A 78 8.92 -11.07 1.10
N ARG A 79 9.39 -10.25 2.04
CA ARG A 79 10.37 -10.67 3.05
C ARG A 79 9.74 -11.52 4.16
N PHE A 80 8.60 -11.12 4.69
CA PHE A 80 8.02 -11.70 5.91
C PHE A 80 6.72 -12.47 5.69
N GLY A 81 6.08 -12.38 4.52
CA GLY A 81 4.78 -12.98 4.23
C GLY A 81 4.75 -14.52 4.23
N ARG A 82 5.93 -15.17 4.28
CA ARG A 82 6.03 -16.62 4.52
C ARG A 82 5.80 -17.02 5.98
N HIS A 83 5.99 -16.09 6.90
CA HIS A 83 5.95 -16.34 8.35
C HIS A 83 4.86 -15.53 9.05
N LEU A 84 4.43 -14.42 8.46
CA LEU A 84 3.45 -13.50 9.02
C LEU A 84 2.27 -13.32 8.05
N VAL A 85 1.08 -13.15 8.60
CA VAL A 85 -0.07 -12.67 7.83
C VAL A 85 0.05 -11.16 7.73
N ILE A 86 0.22 -10.65 6.51
CA ILE A 86 0.37 -9.22 6.22
C ILE A 86 -0.94 -8.69 5.66
N SER A 87 -1.47 -7.65 6.27
CA SER A 87 -2.65 -6.91 5.80
C SER A 87 -2.29 -5.43 5.71
N CYS A 88 -2.74 -4.73 4.67
CA CYS A 88 -2.53 -3.29 4.57
C CYS A 88 -3.82 -2.58 4.15
N ALA A 89 -4.01 -1.39 4.72
CA ALA A 89 -5.08 -0.48 4.35
C ALA A 89 -4.42 0.79 3.83
N LEU A 90 -4.33 0.89 2.51
CA LEU A 90 -3.72 2.02 1.83
C LEU A 90 -4.80 2.91 1.24
N ARG A 91 -4.62 4.22 1.39
CA ARG A 91 -5.52 5.22 0.82
C ARG A 91 -4.70 6.15 -0.05
N ARG A 92 -5.35 6.68 -1.07
CA ARG A 92 -4.84 7.86 -1.74
C ARG A 92 -5.20 9.03 -0.85
N GLU A 93 -4.24 9.87 -0.49
CA GLU A 93 -4.58 11.16 0.12
C GLU A 93 -5.54 11.89 -0.84
N PRO A 94 -6.69 12.38 -0.36
CA PRO A 94 -7.58 13.14 -1.21
C PRO A 94 -6.79 14.31 -1.80
N PRO A 95 -6.89 14.59 -3.12
CA PRO A 95 -6.38 15.86 -3.62
C PRO A 95 -7.06 16.96 -2.80
N ALA A 96 -6.25 17.89 -2.29
CA ALA A 96 -6.67 18.91 -1.34
C ALA A 96 -8.01 19.57 -1.76
N THR A 97 -8.90 19.65 -0.78
CA THR A 97 -10.14 20.44 -0.67
C THR A 97 -10.63 21.21 -1.90
N PHE A 98 -11.89 20.96 -2.27
CA PHE A 98 -12.72 21.94 -2.98
C PHE A 98 -12.89 23.17 -2.06
N GLY A 99 -12.03 24.17 -2.22
CA GLY A 99 -12.17 25.52 -1.67
C GLY A 99 -12.66 26.48 -2.75
#